data_AF-A0A966V172-F1
#
_entry.id   AF-A0A966V172-F1
#
_cell.length_a   1.000
_cell.length_b   1.000
_cell.length_c   1.000
_cell.angle_alpha   90.00
_cell.angle_beta   90.00
_cell.angle_gamma   90.00
#
_symmetry.space_group_name_H-M   'P 1'
#
loop_
_entity.id
_entity.type
_entity.pdbx_description
1 polymer ?
#
loop_
_entity_poly.entity_id
_entity_poly.type
_entity_poly.pdbx_seq_one_letter_code
_entity_poly.pdbx_strand_id
1 'polypeptide(L)'
;LLLAPRRPNTAKSAPYECGIVPSKEAPERFPVSFYVIAMLFIMFDIEIIFAYPFAVAHDALGAYAFWEMVAFSVVFFITFVYAVARGALDWGPLQKAVRLDQGDMTSTLRTTSNTVRRVGTEGREEDAA
;
A
#
# COMPACT_ATOMS: atom_id res chain seq x y z
N LEU A 1 -4.11 -22.51 -18.89
CA LEU A 1 -4.19 -21.93 -20.26
C LEU A 1 -4.96 -22.80 -21.28
N LEU A 2 -5.32 -24.06 -20.97
CA LEU A 2 -5.97 -24.97 -21.94
C LEU A 2 -7.47 -24.72 -22.17
N LEU A 3 -8.20 -24.14 -21.21
CA LEU A 3 -9.65 -23.93 -21.29
C LEU A 3 -10.05 -22.44 -21.50
N ALA A 4 -9.08 -21.54 -21.70
CA ALA A 4 -9.36 -20.11 -21.80
C ALA A 4 -9.65 -19.68 -23.25
N PRO A 5 -10.79 -19.02 -23.55
CA PRO A 5 -11.08 -18.47 -24.87
C PRO A 5 -10.06 -17.41 -25.27
N ARG A 6 -9.29 -17.67 -26.33
CA ARG A 6 -8.30 -16.73 -26.87
C ARG A 6 -8.97 -15.70 -27.77
N ARG A 7 -9.36 -14.56 -27.21
CA ARG A 7 -9.83 -13.37 -27.95
C ARG A 7 -9.04 -12.12 -27.55
N PRO A 8 -7.80 -11.95 -28.07
CA PRO A 8 -6.99 -10.77 -27.80
C PRO A 8 -7.66 -9.54 -28.41
N ASN A 9 -7.67 -8.44 -27.66
CA ASN A 9 -8.16 -7.14 -28.10
C ASN A 9 -7.24 -6.08 -27.48
N THR A 10 -6.98 -4.98 -28.20
CA THR A 10 -6.10 -3.90 -27.74
C THR A 10 -6.55 -3.32 -26.40
N ALA A 11 -7.87 -3.21 -26.19
CA ALA A 11 -8.46 -2.78 -24.93
C ALA A 11 -8.29 -3.79 -23.78
N LYS A 12 -8.13 -5.09 -24.06
CA LYS A 12 -7.91 -6.13 -23.03
C LYS A 12 -6.45 -6.23 -22.59
N SER A 13 -5.52 -5.79 -23.43
CA SER A 13 -4.09 -5.74 -23.14
C SER A 13 -3.65 -4.41 -22.53
N ALA A 14 -4.52 -3.40 -22.53
CA ALA A 14 -4.21 -2.09 -21.96
C ALA A 14 -4.26 -2.12 -20.42
N PRO A 15 -3.41 -1.33 -19.72
CA PRO A 15 -3.52 -1.13 -18.29
C PRO A 15 -4.88 -0.57 -17.88
N TYR A 16 -5.39 -0.99 -16.73
CA TYR A 16 -6.66 -0.49 -16.20
C TYR A 16 -6.48 0.89 -15.57
N GLU A 17 -7.08 1.92 -16.18
CA GLU A 17 -7.09 3.30 -15.66
C GLU A 17 -8.49 3.94 -15.74
N CYS A 18 -9.55 3.18 -15.44
CA CYS A 18 -10.94 3.68 -15.44
C CYS A 18 -11.39 4.36 -16.76
N GLY A 19 -10.81 3.97 -17.91
CA GLY A 19 -11.16 4.49 -19.23
C GLY A 19 -10.28 5.65 -19.72
N ILE A 20 -9.26 6.06 -18.96
CA ILE A 20 -8.25 7.04 -19.37
C ILE A 20 -7.05 6.29 -19.97
N VAL A 21 -6.43 6.88 -21.00
CA VAL A 21 -5.16 6.37 -21.52
C VAL A 21 -4.03 6.77 -20.56
N PRO A 22 -3.18 5.83 -20.13
CA PRO A 22 -2.04 6.12 -19.26
C PRO A 22 -1.17 7.20 -19.88
N SER A 23 -1.17 8.39 -19.28
CA SER A 23 -0.36 9.53 -19.71
C SER A 23 0.86 9.75 -18.82
N LYS A 24 0.88 9.13 -17.63
CA LYS A 24 1.97 9.20 -16.67
C LYS A 24 2.59 7.83 -16.47
N GLU A 25 3.91 7.81 -16.47
CA GLU A 25 4.68 6.67 -16.00
C GLU A 25 4.39 6.39 -14.53
N ALA A 26 4.46 5.11 -14.15
CA ALA A 26 4.28 4.71 -12.76
C ALA A 26 5.30 5.44 -11.86
N PRO A 27 4.90 5.88 -10.66
CA PRO A 27 5.84 6.51 -9.73
C PRO A 27 7.00 5.57 -9.42
N GLU A 28 8.23 6.01 -9.74
CA GLU A 28 9.46 5.23 -9.55
C GLU A 28 9.84 5.04 -8.07
N ARG A 29 9.35 5.93 -7.20
CA ARG A 29 9.73 5.96 -5.78
C ARG A 29 8.70 5.27 -4.91
N PHE A 30 9.01 4.04 -4.55
CA PHE A 30 8.25 3.29 -3.54
C PHE A 30 8.72 3.63 -2.12
N PRO A 31 7.83 3.53 -1.11
CA PRO A 31 8.21 3.73 0.30
C PRO A 31 9.32 2.78 0.75
N VAL A 32 10.28 3.29 1.51
CA VAL A 32 11.41 2.49 2.05
C VAL A 32 10.96 1.47 3.10
N SER A 33 9.78 1.65 3.71
CA SER A 33 9.23 0.75 4.74
C SER A 33 9.14 -0.71 4.26
N PHE A 34 8.86 -0.94 2.97
CA PHE A 34 8.84 -2.29 2.39
C PHE A 34 10.20 -2.99 2.47
N TYR A 35 11.29 -2.25 2.27
CA TYR A 35 12.65 -2.79 2.37
C TYR A 35 12.99 -3.14 3.82
N VAL A 36 12.61 -2.30 4.78
CA VAL A 36 12.89 -2.54 6.21
C VAL A 36 12.21 -3.83 6.69
N ILE A 37 10.95 -4.05 6.28
CA ILE A 37 10.22 -5.27 6.61
C ILE A 37 10.82 -6.50 5.93
N ALA A 38 11.23 -6.38 4.66
CA ALA A 38 11.89 -7.48 3.96
C ALA A 38 13.22 -7.86 4.63
N MET A 39 14.02 -6.88 5.04
CA MET A 39 15.27 -7.11 5.76
C MET A 39 15.03 -7.76 7.12
N LEU A 40 14.00 -7.32 7.85
CA LEU A 40 13.61 -7.93 9.12
C LEU A 40 13.14 -9.38 8.94
N PHE A 41 12.37 -9.67 7.89
CA PHE A 41 11.93 -11.02 7.55
C PHE A 41 13.12 -11.95 7.28
N ILE A 42 14.10 -11.50 6.49
CA ILE A 42 15.32 -12.28 6.21
C ILE A 42 16.08 -12.59 7.51
N MET A 43 16.19 -11.61 8.41
CA MET A 43 16.87 -11.79 9.69
C MET A 43 16.18 -12.85 10.57
N PHE A 44 14.85 -12.82 10.67
CA PHE A 44 14.09 -13.83 11.42
C PHE A 44 14.11 -15.21 10.75
N ASP A 45 14.08 -15.28 9.41
CA ASP A 45 14.17 -16.56 8.69
C ASP A 45 15.52 -17.24 8.95
N ILE A 46 16.60 -16.46 8.97
CA ILE A 46 17.93 -16.95 9.36
C ILE A 46 17.95 -17.44 10.81
N GLU A 47 17.31 -16.73 11.75
CA GLU A 47 17.19 -17.16 13.15
C GLU A 47 16.51 -18.54 13.25
N ILE A 48 15.43 -18.76 12.49
CA ILE A 48 14.70 -20.03 12.45
C ILE A 48 15.54 -21.14 11.81
N ILE A 49 16.31 -20.83 10.76
CA ILE A 49 17.22 -21.78 10.13
C ILE A 49 18.25 -22.33 11.13
N PHE A 50 18.72 -21.49 12.05
CA PHE A 50 19.63 -21.89 13.13
C PHE A 50 18.89 -22.58 14.28
N ALA A 51 17.64 -22.20 14.56
CA ALA A 51 16.79 -22.87 15.55
C ALA A 51 16.43 -24.31 15.16
N TYR A 52 16.33 -24.60 13.87
CA TYR A 52 15.83 -25.89 13.40
C TYR A 52 16.73 -27.09 13.77
N PRO A 53 18.06 -27.08 13.55
CA PRO A 53 18.94 -28.16 13.99
C PRO A 53 18.89 -28.40 15.50
N PHE A 54 18.81 -27.33 16.31
CA PHE A 54 18.65 -27.45 17.76
C PHE A 54 17.31 -28.13 18.13
N ALA A 55 16.22 -27.74 17.47
CA ALA A 55 14.90 -28.33 17.71
C ALA A 55 14.86 -29.82 17.35
N VAL A 56 15.55 -30.24 16.29
CA VAL A 56 15.60 -31.64 15.85
C VAL A 56 16.55 -32.49 16.71
N ALA A 57 17.69 -31.94 17.15
CA ALA A 57 18.73 -32.67 17.88
C ALA A 57 18.77 -32.40 19.39
N HIS A 58 17.71 -31.82 19.96
CA HIS A 58 17.65 -31.35 21.35
C HIS A 58 18.14 -32.40 22.38
N ASP A 59 17.78 -33.67 22.20
CA ASP A 59 18.12 -34.76 23.12
C ASP A 59 19.63 -35.03 23.22
N ALA A 60 20.41 -34.70 22.19
CA ALA A 60 21.86 -34.93 22.17
C ALA A 60 22.68 -33.75 22.71
N LEU A 61 22.13 -32.53 22.66
CA LEU A 61 22.85 -31.30 23.03
C LEU A 61 22.60 -30.86 24.49
N GLY A 62 21.51 -31.31 25.13
CA GLY A 62 21.22 -31.07 26.54
C GLY A 62 21.02 -29.59 26.90
N ALA A 63 21.09 -29.27 28.20
CA ALA A 63 20.80 -27.94 28.74
C ALA A 63 21.76 -26.83 28.28
N TYR A 64 22.94 -27.19 27.78
CA TYR A 64 23.92 -26.24 27.27
C TYR A 64 23.41 -25.52 26.01
N ALA A 65 22.97 -26.29 25.00
CA ALA A 65 22.46 -25.70 23.77
C ALA A 65 21.15 -24.94 23.99
N PHE A 66 20.35 -25.29 25.00
CA PHE A 66 19.19 -24.49 25.38
C PHE A 66 19.60 -23.06 25.74
N TRP A 67 20.62 -22.89 26.58
CA TRP A 67 21.11 -21.56 26.96
C TRP A 67 21.76 -20.82 25.79
N GLU A 68 22.47 -21.52 24.90
CA GLU A 68 23.02 -20.91 23.68
C GLU A 68 21.90 -20.39 22.77
N MET A 69 20.81 -21.15 22.56
CA MET A 69 19.70 -20.70 21.73
C MET A 69 18.90 -19.56 22.35
N VAL A 70 18.76 -19.54 23.67
CA VAL A 70 18.17 -18.39 24.39
C VAL A 70 19.04 -17.15 24.21
N ALA A 71 20.36 -17.27 24.42
CA ALA A 71 21.28 -16.15 24.25
C ALA A 71 21.29 -15.62 22.80
N PHE A 72 21.27 -16.52 21.81
CA PHE A 72 21.16 -16.19 20.39
C PHE A 72 19.87 -15.42 20.10
N SER A 73 18.72 -15.95 20.52
CA SER A 73 17.42 -15.33 20.26
C SER A 73 17.26 -13.98 20.95
N VAL A 74 17.79 -13.79 22.17
CA VAL A 74 17.73 -12.50 22.88
C VAL A 74 18.38 -11.36 22.10
N VAL A 75 19.50 -11.62 21.41
CA VAL A 75 20.19 -10.59 20.60
C VAL A 75 19.31 -10.13 19.43
N PHE A 76 18.67 -11.07 18.74
CA PHE A 76 17.73 -10.75 17.65
C PHE A 76 16.46 -10.09 18.18
N PHE A 77 15.94 -10.55 19.31
CA PHE A 77 14.78 -9.97 19.96
C PHE A 77 15.00 -8.50 20.34
N ILE A 78 16.16 -8.16 20.91
CA ILE A 78 16.53 -6.77 21.21
C ILE A 78 16.60 -5.94 19.92
N THR A 79 17.21 -6.49 18.87
CA THR A 79 17.32 -5.82 17.55
C THR A 79 15.95 -5.55 16.95
N PHE A 80 15.03 -6.50 17.05
CA PHE A 80 13.64 -6.35 16.62
C PHE A 80 12.91 -5.26 17.42
N VAL A 81 12.96 -5.33 18.75
CA VAL A 81 12.31 -4.32 19.62
C VAL A 81 12.86 -2.93 19.33
N TYR A 82 14.16 -2.79 19.13
CA TYR A 82 14.78 -1.52 18.75
C TYR A 82 14.27 -1.01 17.40
N ALA A 83 14.18 -1.88 16.39
CA ALA A 83 13.65 -1.51 15.08
C ALA A 83 12.19 -1.04 15.16
N VAL A 84 11.34 -1.75 15.91
CA VAL A 84 9.94 -1.37 16.13
C VAL A 84 9.84 -0.04 16.87
N ALA A 85 10.62 0.16 17.94
CA ALA A 85 10.66 1.42 18.69
C ALA A 85 11.11 2.61 17.83
N ARG A 86 11.93 2.37 16.80
CA ARG A 86 12.37 3.37 15.82
C ARG A 86 11.35 3.66 14.71
N GLY A 87 10.16 3.06 14.76
CA GLY A 87 9.10 3.27 13.77
C GLY A 87 9.32 2.52 12.46
N ALA A 88 10.12 1.44 12.45
CA ALA A 88 10.31 0.60 11.26
C ALA A 88 9.00 0.04 10.67
N LEU A 89 7.98 -0.10 11.51
CA LEU A 89 6.65 -0.60 11.15
C LEU A 89 5.60 0.51 11.02
N ASP A 90 6.02 1.78 11.10
CA ASP A 90 5.08 2.89 10.98
C ASP A 90 4.78 3.15 9.49
N TRP A 91 3.51 3.00 9.14
CA TRP A 91 2.97 3.21 7.79
C TRP A 91 2.25 4.54 7.68
N GLY A 92 2.55 5.48 8.59
CA GLY A 92 1.97 6.81 8.62
C GLY A 92 1.91 7.44 7.22
N PRO A 93 0.80 8.10 6.86
CA PRO A 93 0.64 8.71 5.55
C PRO A 93 1.82 9.64 5.30
N LEU A 94 2.42 9.55 4.10
CA LEU A 94 3.45 10.48 3.63
C LEU A 94 2.86 11.90 3.69
N GLN A 95 3.06 12.60 4.80
CA GLN A 95 2.76 14.03 4.95
C GLN A 95 3.80 14.81 4.17
N LYS A 96 3.76 14.68 2.84
CA LYS A 96 4.16 15.78 1.98
C LYS A 96 2.85 16.48 1.63
N ALA A 97 2.39 17.32 2.56
CA ALA A 97 1.59 18.46 2.15
C ALA A 97 2.46 19.21 1.15
N VAL A 98 2.30 18.91 -0.13
CA VAL A 98 2.74 19.79 -1.20
C VAL A 98 2.05 21.09 -0.83
N ARG A 99 2.83 22.06 -0.37
CA ARG A 99 2.40 23.43 -0.28
C ARG A 99 2.10 23.79 -1.73
N LEU A 100 0.86 23.54 -2.13
CA LEU A 100 0.27 24.13 -3.31
C LEU A 100 0.53 25.61 -3.09
N ASP A 101 1.42 26.15 -3.92
CA ASP A 101 1.58 27.58 -4.00
C ASP A 101 0.16 28.14 -4.12
N GLN A 102 -0.17 29.03 -3.19
CA GLN A 102 -1.46 29.74 -3.08
C GLN A 102 -1.52 30.79 -4.21
N GLY A 103 -1.09 30.40 -5.40
CA GLY A 103 -1.13 31.16 -6.64
C GLY A 103 -2.22 30.58 -7.53
N ASP A 104 -3.40 31.20 -7.44
CA ASP A 104 -4.30 31.35 -8.58
C ASP A 104 -5.17 30.15 -9.02
N MET A 105 -5.98 29.63 -8.09
CA MET A 105 -7.16 28.81 -8.44
C MET A 105 -8.48 29.44 -7.99
N THR A 106 -8.57 30.77 -8.05
CA THR A 106 -9.86 31.46 -8.10
C THR A 106 -10.19 31.76 -9.55
N SER A 107 -10.75 30.78 -10.27
CA SER A 107 -11.48 31.11 -11.48
C SER A 107 -12.66 31.98 -11.07
N THR A 108 -12.57 33.27 -11.36
CA THR A 108 -13.57 34.32 -11.06
C THR A 108 -14.93 34.08 -11.75
N LEU A 109 -15.08 32.96 -12.48
CA LEU A 109 -16.26 32.61 -13.27
C LEU A 109 -17.02 31.38 -12.76
N ARG A 110 -16.62 30.75 -11.65
CA ARG A 110 -17.32 29.55 -11.12
C ARG A 110 -18.20 29.86 -9.93
N THR A 111 -19.47 30.20 -10.19
CA THR A 111 -20.52 30.24 -9.17
C THR A 111 -20.93 28.81 -8.78
N THR A 112 -20.65 28.40 -7.54
CA THR A 112 -21.02 27.09 -6.96
C THR A 112 -22.41 27.08 -6.33
N SER A 113 -23.35 27.82 -6.92
CA SER A 113 -24.70 27.95 -6.39
C SER A 113 -25.70 27.67 -7.49
N ASN A 114 -26.19 26.42 -7.50
CA ASN A 114 -27.39 25.93 -8.17
C ASN A 114 -27.20 25.25 -9.55
N THR A 115 -27.01 23.92 -9.54
CA THR A 115 -27.20 23.01 -10.68
C THR A 115 -28.68 22.60 -10.81
N VAL A 116 -29.58 23.56 -10.78
CA VAL A 116 -30.99 23.33 -11.14
C VAL A 116 -31.41 24.46 -12.06
N ARG A 117 -31.44 24.19 -13.36
CA ARG A 117 -32.16 25.04 -14.31
C ARG A 117 -33.63 24.96 -13.93
N ARG A 118 -34.16 25.98 -13.25
CA ARG A 118 -35.62 26.09 -13.06
C ARG A 118 -36.23 26.28 -14.44
N VAL A 119 -36.81 25.21 -14.97
CA VAL A 119 -37.63 25.25 -16.18
C VAL A 119 -38.90 25.98 -15.80
N GLY A 120 -39.15 27.15 -16.40
CA GLY A 120 -40.40 27.89 -16.22
C GLY A 120 -41.57 27.06 -16.74
N THR A 121 -42.71 27.11 -16.04
CA THR A 121 -43.96 26.46 -16.47
C THR A 121 -44.72 27.28 -17.51
N GLU A 122 -44.03 28.09 -18.31
CA GLU A 122 -44.65 28.84 -19.41
C GLU A 122 -44.97 27.89 -20.55
N GLY A 123 -46.27 27.70 -20.80
CA GLY A 123 -46.79 26.86 -21.88
C GLY A 123 -47.75 25.75 -21.45
N ARG A 124 -48.17 25.67 -20.17
CA ARG A 124 -49.32 24.82 -19.83
C ARG A 124 -50.60 25.56 -20.20
N GLU A 125 -51.08 25.32 -21.42
CA GLU A 125 -52.43 25.73 -21.85
C GLU A 125 -53.45 25.20 -20.84
N GLU A 126 -54.15 26.13 -20.17
CA GLU A 126 -55.31 25.83 -19.34
C GLU A 126 -56.55 25.83 -20.23
N ASP A 127 -56.70 24.78 -21.06
CA ASP A 127 -57.95 24.56 -21.80
C ASP A 127 -58.58 23.23 -21.37
N ALA A 128 -59.36 23.30 -20.30
CA ALA A 128 -60.43 22.35 -19.99
C ALA A 128 -61.44 22.97 -19.01
N ALA A 129 -62.28 23.89 -19.50
CA ALA A 129 -63.66 24.12 -19.04
C ALA A 129 -64.40 25.05 -20.02
#